data_AF-A0A849WFU2-F1
#
_entry.id   AF-A0A849WFU2-F1
#
_cell.length_a   1.000
_cell.length_b   1.000
_cell.length_c   1.000
_cell.angle_alpha   90.00
_cell.angle_beta   90.00
_cell.angle_gamma   90.00
#
_symmetry.space_group_name_H-M   'P 1'
#
loop_
_entity.id
_entity.type
_entity.pdbx_description
1 polymer ?
#
loop_
_entity_poly.entity_id
_entity_poly.type
_entity_poly.pdbx_seq_one_letter_code
_entity_poly.pdbx_strand_id
1 'polypeptide(L)'
;MIKKVDLGQPLHGVFGNPAPLGLLGLAVSCAALLPVAMGFTITKSALITSGTFVLFFGFACHLLTGLMEFANRNTYGGTIFTAFAFNWLITGLSLFGLAFGFMPDHQVILATEIVLFIIFLFLTYGFGFFSKLLFYFLLDIDFMYVCKIIKSSTGTNLMDWPVAIFTAILGLIGLWLSLAGLINPIAGKEFFKLGKPLFRTPAKNLFDFSLRRAIFDALYAQWKEHAFQEMPLEKLREIVQAKNKNANIIPDLFYLMEYGALKLTCVEDKIKSIRLTASGIDLHEQLVLKKYSF
;
A
#
# COMPACT_ATOMS: atom_id res chain seq x y z
N MET A 1 -25.34 -18.31 -18.42
CA MET A 1 -24.12 -17.50 -18.19
C MET A 1 -24.16 -17.02 -16.74
N ILE A 2 -23.32 -17.55 -15.86
CA ILE A 2 -23.29 -17.20 -14.42
C ILE A 2 -22.85 -15.74 -14.31
N LYS A 3 -23.72 -14.86 -13.79
CA LYS A 3 -23.36 -13.46 -13.55
C LYS A 3 -22.47 -13.41 -12.31
N LYS A 4 -21.19 -13.03 -12.50
CA LYS A 4 -20.29 -12.71 -11.39
C LYS A 4 -20.93 -11.57 -10.58
N VAL A 5 -21.12 -11.77 -9.28
CA VAL A 5 -21.58 -10.68 -8.43
C VAL A 5 -20.38 -9.75 -8.26
N ASP A 6 -20.48 -8.55 -8.81
CA ASP A 6 -19.41 -7.56 -8.72
C ASP A 6 -19.44 -6.99 -7.30
N LEU A 7 -18.70 -7.62 -6.40
CA LEU A 7 -18.68 -7.32 -4.96
C LEU A 7 -17.95 -6.02 -4.61
N GLY A 8 -17.83 -5.12 -5.59
CA GLY A 8 -16.72 -4.20 -5.70
C GLY A 8 -15.46 -5.02 -5.94
N GLN A 9 -14.79 -4.82 -7.06
CA GLN A 9 -13.45 -5.37 -7.22
C GLN A 9 -12.64 -5.08 -5.94
N PRO A 10 -11.92 -6.06 -5.34
CA PRO A 10 -10.80 -5.68 -4.49
C PRO A 10 -10.01 -4.69 -5.33
N LEU A 11 -9.70 -3.51 -4.78
CA LEU A 11 -9.01 -2.40 -5.46
C LEU A 11 -7.69 -2.89 -6.08
N HIS A 12 -7.75 -3.67 -7.16
CA HIS A 12 -6.67 -3.97 -8.03
C HIS A 12 -6.54 -2.69 -8.84
N GLY A 13 -5.53 -1.92 -8.47
CA GLY A 13 -5.15 -0.76 -9.25
C GLY A 13 -4.97 -1.14 -10.73
N VAL A 14 -5.10 -0.16 -11.60
CA VAL A 14 -4.94 -0.32 -13.05
C VAL A 14 -3.57 -0.96 -13.38
N PHE A 15 -2.58 -0.74 -12.52
CA PHE A 15 -1.26 -1.31 -12.61
C PHE A 15 -0.96 -2.29 -11.46
N GLY A 16 0.00 -3.19 -11.69
CA GLY A 16 0.65 -3.93 -10.60
C GLY A 16 1.30 -2.99 -9.58
N ASN A 17 1.71 -3.52 -8.42
CA ASN A 17 2.34 -2.72 -7.36
C ASN A 17 3.60 -2.01 -7.90
N PRO A 18 3.59 -0.67 -8.05
CA PRO A 18 4.69 0.05 -8.69
C PRO A 18 5.75 0.52 -7.68
N ALA A 19 5.49 0.46 -6.37
CA ALA A 19 6.42 0.90 -5.32
C ALA A 19 7.83 0.28 -5.41
N PRO A 20 8.00 -1.03 -5.75
CA PRO A 20 9.32 -1.62 -5.89
C PRO A 20 10.18 -0.95 -6.97
N LEU A 21 9.58 -0.46 -8.07
CA LEU A 21 10.31 0.23 -9.13
C LEU A 21 10.92 1.54 -8.62
N GLY A 22 10.13 2.36 -7.93
CA GLY A 22 10.58 3.62 -7.35
C GLY A 22 11.70 3.39 -6.32
N LEU A 23 11.53 2.40 -5.46
CA LEU A 23 12.52 2.05 -4.42
C LEU A 23 13.81 1.44 -4.98
N LEU A 24 13.77 0.69 -6.09
CA LEU A 24 15.00 0.29 -6.81
C LEU A 24 15.69 1.51 -7.42
N GLY A 25 14.90 2.39 -8.05
CA GLY A 25 15.40 3.63 -8.62
C GLY A 25 16.12 4.50 -7.58
N LEU A 26 15.55 4.57 -6.38
CA LEU A 26 16.18 5.19 -5.21
C LEU A 26 17.51 4.54 -4.85
N ALA A 27 17.54 3.21 -4.67
CA ALA A 27 18.75 2.51 -4.27
C ALA A 27 19.91 2.71 -5.26
N VAL A 28 19.61 2.63 -6.57
CA VAL A 28 20.59 2.89 -7.64
C VAL A 28 21.08 4.35 -7.58
N SER A 29 20.18 5.31 -7.35
CA SER A 29 20.53 6.73 -7.27
C SER A 29 21.39 7.06 -6.05
N CYS A 30 21.07 6.49 -4.89
CA CYS A 30 21.89 6.61 -3.68
C CYS A 30 23.29 6.02 -3.91
N ALA A 31 23.38 4.85 -4.54
CA ALA A 31 24.68 4.24 -4.88
C ALA A 31 25.50 5.12 -5.85
N ALA A 32 24.85 5.77 -6.82
CA ALA A 32 25.51 6.68 -7.76
C ALA A 32 25.96 7.99 -7.11
N LEU A 33 25.26 8.48 -6.08
CA LEU A 33 25.64 9.69 -5.34
C LEU A 33 26.77 9.44 -4.33
N LEU A 34 26.85 8.24 -3.78
CA LEU A 34 27.71 7.96 -2.63
C LEU A 34 29.20 8.29 -2.85
N PRO A 35 29.83 7.98 -4.01
CA PRO A 35 31.24 8.32 -4.25
C PRO A 35 31.49 9.83 -4.30
N VAL A 36 30.52 10.61 -4.77
CA VAL A 36 30.61 12.07 -4.80
C VAL A 36 30.37 12.63 -3.40
N ALA A 37 29.37 12.10 -2.68
CA ALA A 37 29.03 12.53 -1.32
C ALA A 37 30.14 12.23 -0.30
N MET A 38 30.86 11.11 -0.45
CA MET A 38 32.03 10.76 0.36
C MET A 38 33.32 11.47 -0.08
N GLY A 39 33.28 12.26 -1.17
CA GLY A 39 34.44 12.95 -1.71
C GLY A 39 35.48 12.04 -2.37
N PHE A 40 35.17 10.77 -2.62
CA PHE A 40 36.08 9.84 -3.30
C PHE A 40 36.31 10.22 -4.76
N THR A 41 35.32 10.81 -5.43
CA THR A 41 35.48 11.32 -6.79
C THR A 41 34.60 12.55 -7.05
N ILE A 42 35.24 13.71 -7.17
CA ILE A 42 34.58 14.99 -7.50
C ILE A 42 35.19 15.52 -8.81
N THR A 43 35.13 14.69 -9.85
CA THR A 43 35.54 15.08 -11.19
C THR A 43 34.34 15.47 -12.02
N LYS A 44 34.55 16.26 -13.08
CA LYS A 44 33.50 16.57 -14.07
C LYS A 44 32.79 15.31 -14.58
N SER A 45 33.57 14.26 -14.88
CA SER A 45 33.03 12.97 -15.34
C SER A 45 32.18 12.28 -14.28
N ALA A 46 32.63 12.29 -13.01
CA ALA A 46 31.88 11.70 -11.91
C ALA A 46 30.54 12.41 -11.70
N LEU A 47 30.52 13.75 -11.68
CA LEU A 47 29.30 14.54 -11.53
C LEU A 47 28.30 14.27 -12.66
N ILE A 48 28.76 14.24 -13.92
CA ILE A 48 27.93 13.89 -15.08
C ILE A 48 27.37 12.47 -14.97
N THR A 49 28.20 11.51 -14.55
CA THR A 49 27.80 10.11 -14.42
C THR A 49 26.76 9.94 -13.33
N SER A 50 27.02 10.47 -12.13
CA SER A 50 26.07 10.46 -11.02
C SER A 50 24.77 11.17 -11.39
N GLY A 51 24.84 12.33 -12.04
CA GLY A 51 23.67 13.06 -12.54
C GLY A 51 22.84 12.23 -13.51
N THR A 52 23.48 11.48 -14.41
CA THR A 52 22.80 10.59 -15.36
C THR A 52 22.01 9.49 -14.63
N PHE A 53 22.64 8.75 -13.71
CA PHE A 53 21.94 7.72 -12.93
C PHE A 53 20.79 8.31 -12.11
N VAL A 54 21.02 9.46 -11.48
CA VAL A 54 20.00 10.18 -10.72
C VAL A 54 18.81 10.58 -11.59
N LEU A 55 19.00 11.00 -12.84
CA LEU A 55 17.89 11.36 -13.72
C LEU A 55 17.10 10.15 -14.20
N PHE A 56 17.77 9.07 -14.61
CA PHE A 56 17.08 7.90 -15.14
C PHE A 56 16.46 7.03 -14.04
N PHE A 57 17.21 6.73 -12.98
CA PHE A 57 16.72 5.87 -11.90
C PHE A 57 16.04 6.68 -10.79
N GLY A 58 16.58 7.85 -10.46
CA GLY A 58 16.00 8.71 -9.42
C GLY A 58 14.73 9.36 -9.94
N PHE A 59 14.80 10.15 -11.02
CA PHE A 59 13.62 10.84 -11.54
C PHE A 59 12.67 9.92 -12.30
N ALA A 60 13.11 9.21 -13.35
CA ALA A 60 12.17 8.52 -14.23
C ALA A 60 11.43 7.36 -13.54
N CYS A 61 12.13 6.52 -12.76
CA CYS A 61 11.46 5.43 -12.03
C CYS A 61 10.47 5.97 -10.98
N HIS A 62 10.84 7.01 -10.21
CA HIS A 62 9.92 7.59 -9.23
C HIS A 62 8.72 8.27 -9.88
N LEU A 63 8.91 8.95 -11.02
CA LEU A 63 7.81 9.60 -11.74
C LEU A 63 6.82 8.55 -12.24
N LEU A 64 7.30 7.49 -12.89
CA LEU A 64 6.47 6.39 -13.35
C LEU A 64 5.73 5.73 -12.18
N THR A 65 6.43 5.41 -11.09
CA THR A 65 5.82 4.84 -9.90
C THR A 65 4.76 5.77 -9.33
N GLY A 66 5.01 7.07 -9.20
CA GLY A 66 4.06 8.03 -8.65
C GLY A 66 2.78 8.14 -9.48
N LEU A 67 2.91 8.21 -10.81
CA LEU A 67 1.77 8.22 -11.73
C LEU A 67 0.96 6.92 -11.65
N MET A 68 1.64 5.77 -11.57
CA MET A 68 0.99 4.46 -11.42
C MET A 68 0.28 4.33 -10.06
N GLU A 69 0.86 4.85 -8.97
CA GLU A 69 0.20 4.89 -7.65
C GLU A 69 -1.05 5.76 -7.66
N PHE A 70 -1.03 6.94 -8.31
CA PHE A 70 -2.23 7.76 -8.47
C PHE A 70 -3.31 7.04 -9.27
N ALA A 71 -2.94 6.37 -10.37
CA ALA A 71 -3.86 5.55 -11.16
C ALA A 71 -4.41 4.36 -10.34
N ASN A 72 -3.62 3.83 -9.41
CA ASN A 72 -4.01 2.81 -8.45
C ASN A 72 -4.81 3.38 -7.26
N ARG A 73 -5.16 4.67 -7.27
CA ARG A 73 -5.89 5.39 -6.21
C ARG A 73 -5.15 5.41 -4.86
N ASN A 74 -3.83 5.26 -4.89
CA ASN A 74 -2.97 5.45 -3.74
C ASN A 74 -2.43 6.88 -3.74
N THR A 75 -3.21 7.81 -3.18
CA THR A 75 -2.83 9.23 -3.08
C THR A 75 -1.52 9.42 -2.33
N TYR A 76 -1.29 8.59 -1.30
CA TYR A 76 -0.14 8.73 -0.42
C TYR A 76 1.16 8.37 -1.15
N GLY A 77 1.21 7.16 -1.73
CA GLY A 77 2.34 6.73 -2.56
C GLY A 77 2.54 7.64 -3.78
N GLY A 78 1.46 7.97 -4.48
CA GLY A 78 1.52 8.82 -5.68
C GLY A 78 2.14 10.18 -5.42
N THR A 79 1.76 10.84 -4.33
CA THR A 79 2.29 12.15 -3.94
C THR A 79 3.79 12.07 -3.65
N ILE A 80 4.20 11.07 -2.87
CA ILE A 80 5.57 10.95 -2.36
C ILE A 80 6.53 10.58 -3.47
N PHE A 81 6.22 9.55 -4.26
CA PHE A 81 7.06 9.14 -5.38
C PHE A 81 7.17 10.27 -6.43
N THR A 82 6.07 10.95 -6.76
CA THR A 82 6.12 12.06 -7.73
C THR A 82 6.95 13.24 -7.20
N ALA A 83 6.77 13.65 -5.95
CA ALA A 83 7.56 14.72 -5.35
C ALA A 83 9.06 14.38 -5.31
N PHE A 84 9.39 13.14 -4.92
CA PHE A 84 10.78 12.66 -4.96
C PHE A 84 11.36 12.65 -6.37
N ALA A 85 10.57 12.28 -7.37
CA ALA A 85 11.02 12.31 -8.75
C ALA A 85 11.56 13.70 -9.10
N PHE A 86 10.78 14.75 -8.86
CA PHE A 86 11.21 16.12 -9.17
C PHE A 86 12.37 16.59 -8.30
N ASN A 87 12.46 16.14 -7.04
CA ASN A 87 13.65 16.37 -6.22
C ASN A 87 14.91 15.72 -6.83
N TRP A 88 14.79 14.50 -7.36
CA TRP A 88 15.87 13.83 -8.10
C TRP A 88 16.21 14.52 -9.42
N LEU A 89 15.21 15.06 -10.14
CA LEU A 89 15.43 15.86 -11.35
C LEU A 89 16.30 17.08 -11.04
N ILE A 90 15.93 17.86 -10.03
CA ILE A 90 16.68 19.04 -9.59
C ILE A 90 18.09 18.63 -9.13
N THR A 91 18.21 17.55 -8.37
CA THR A 91 19.51 17.00 -7.94
C THR A 91 20.41 16.65 -9.14
N GLY A 92 19.87 15.93 -10.12
CA GLY A 92 20.60 15.55 -11.33
C GLY A 92 21.04 16.76 -12.13
N LEU A 93 20.13 17.70 -12.39
CA LEU A 93 20.44 18.96 -13.07
C LEU A 93 21.48 19.79 -12.31
N SER A 94 21.46 19.76 -10.98
CA SER A 94 22.46 20.45 -10.16
C SER A 94 23.85 19.83 -10.31
N LEU A 95 23.94 18.50 -10.38
CA LEU A 95 25.22 17.81 -10.65
C LEU A 95 25.77 18.15 -12.04
N PHE A 96 24.91 18.22 -13.06
CA PHE A 96 25.31 18.73 -14.37
C PHE A 96 25.77 20.18 -14.30
N GLY A 97 25.02 21.06 -13.62
CA GLY A 97 25.39 22.46 -13.40
C GLY A 97 26.78 22.59 -12.80
N LEU A 98 27.04 21.87 -11.69
CA LEU A 98 28.35 21.85 -11.04
C LEU A 98 29.46 21.36 -11.97
N ALA A 99 29.19 20.34 -12.79
CA ALA A 99 30.14 19.82 -13.78
C ALA A 99 30.54 20.86 -14.85
N PHE A 100 29.70 21.86 -15.09
CA PHE A 100 29.94 22.96 -16.03
C PHE A 100 30.22 24.30 -15.34
N GLY A 101 30.43 24.32 -14.02
CA GLY A 101 30.79 25.52 -13.27
C GLY A 101 29.61 26.41 -12.87
N PHE A 102 28.37 25.94 -13.00
CA PHE A 102 27.19 26.61 -12.46
C PHE A 102 26.93 26.16 -11.03
N MET A 103 27.00 27.10 -10.08
CA MET A 103 26.70 26.83 -8.67
C MET A 103 25.25 27.24 -8.36
N PRO A 104 24.40 26.32 -7.88
CA PRO A 104 23.08 26.67 -7.39
C PRO A 104 23.12 27.71 -6.26
N ASP A 105 22.11 28.56 -6.20
CA ASP A 105 21.99 29.54 -5.13
C ASP A 105 21.73 28.85 -3.78
N HIS A 106 22.57 29.19 -2.81
CA HIS A 106 22.57 28.58 -1.50
C HIS A 106 21.33 28.91 -0.66
N GLN A 107 20.84 30.16 -0.73
CA GLN A 107 19.68 30.60 0.05
C GLN A 107 18.39 29.95 -0.48
N VAL A 108 18.28 29.81 -1.80
CA VAL A 108 17.16 29.11 -2.43
C VAL A 108 17.14 27.63 -2.04
N ILE A 109 18.30 26.96 -2.02
CA ILE A 109 18.41 25.57 -1.56
C ILE A 109 17.97 25.45 -0.10
N LEU A 110 18.51 26.29 0.80
CA LEU A 110 18.18 26.26 2.22
C LEU A 110 16.67 26.41 2.47
N ALA A 111 16.05 27.43 1.86
CA ALA A 111 14.62 27.66 2.00
C ALA A 111 13.79 26.46 1.52
N THR A 112 14.20 25.85 0.39
CA THR A 112 13.54 24.67 -0.16
C THR A 112 13.69 23.45 0.76
N GLU A 113 14.88 23.22 1.31
CA GLU A 113 15.17 22.11 2.23
C GLU A 113 14.37 22.20 3.53
N ILE A 114 14.18 23.41 4.08
CA ILE A 114 13.35 23.63 5.26
C ILE A 114 11.89 23.25 4.99
N VAL A 115 11.33 23.67 3.86
CA VAL A 115 9.95 23.34 3.48
C VAL A 115 9.81 21.84 3.25
N LEU A 116 10.74 21.21 2.52
CA LEU A 116 10.75 19.77 2.30
C LEU A 116 10.82 19.02 3.62
N PHE A 117 11.69 19.42 4.55
CA PHE A 117 11.78 18.81 5.88
C PHE A 117 10.44 18.82 6.62
N ILE A 118 9.73 19.95 6.64
CA ILE A 118 8.41 20.04 7.29
C ILE A 118 7.42 19.07 6.64
N ILE A 119 7.38 19.03 5.30
CA ILE A 119 6.51 18.09 4.56
C ILE A 119 6.86 16.65 4.93
N PHE A 120 8.15 16.31 4.95
CA PHE A 120 8.63 14.96 5.25
C PHE A 120 8.28 14.51 6.67
N LEU A 121 8.34 15.37 7.68
CA LEU A 121 7.88 15.03 9.04
C LEU A 121 6.42 14.52 9.08
N PHE A 122 5.52 15.18 8.34
CA PHE A 122 4.11 14.74 8.24
C PHE A 122 3.97 13.43 7.45
N LEU A 123 4.82 13.22 6.45
CA LEU A 123 4.87 11.96 5.71
C LEU A 123 5.42 10.82 6.57
N THR A 124 6.48 11.04 7.36
CA THR A 124 7.01 10.05 8.29
C THR A 124 5.94 9.61 9.29
N TYR A 125 5.16 10.56 9.83
CA TYR A 125 4.04 10.25 10.70
C TYR A 125 3.00 9.34 10.04
N GLY A 126 2.59 9.65 8.81
CA GLY A 126 1.60 8.82 8.09
C GLY A 126 2.10 7.40 7.78
N PHE A 127 3.39 7.25 7.44
CA PHE A 127 3.98 5.92 7.20
C PHE A 127 4.04 5.02 8.45
N GLY A 128 3.98 5.61 9.65
CA GLY A 128 3.86 4.85 10.90
C GLY A 128 2.62 3.97 10.97
N PHE A 129 1.58 4.25 10.19
CA PHE A 129 0.38 3.41 10.08
C PHE A 129 0.52 2.22 9.10
N PHE A 130 1.58 2.17 8.28
CA PHE A 130 1.79 1.12 7.28
C PHE A 130 2.77 0.05 7.76
N SER A 131 4.00 0.43 8.13
CA SER A 131 4.99 -0.51 8.69
C SER A 131 6.08 0.21 9.46
N LYS A 132 6.71 -0.49 10.42
CA LYS A 132 7.89 0.01 11.13
C LYS A 132 9.05 0.32 10.20
N LEU A 133 9.30 -0.53 9.20
CA LEU A 133 10.45 -0.33 8.32
C LEU A 133 10.27 0.88 7.41
N LEU A 134 9.05 1.12 6.89
CA LEU A 134 8.75 2.34 6.14
C LEU A 134 8.84 3.59 7.01
N PHE A 135 8.42 3.52 8.28
CA PHE A 135 8.60 4.63 9.21
C PHE A 135 10.08 4.99 9.41
N TYR A 136 10.95 4.00 9.69
CA TYR A 136 12.38 4.25 9.86
C TYR A 136 13.06 4.71 8.56
N PHE A 137 12.61 4.20 7.42
CA PHE A 137 13.08 4.63 6.11
C PHE A 137 12.83 6.13 5.87
N LEU A 138 11.66 6.65 6.25
CA LEU A 138 11.36 8.08 6.13
C LEU A 138 12.02 8.91 7.24
N LEU A 139 12.14 8.36 8.45
CA LEU A 139 12.84 9.02 9.55
C LEU A 139 14.33 9.25 9.22
N ASP A 140 14.95 8.32 8.50
CA ASP A 140 16.31 8.47 7.96
C ASP A 140 16.43 9.70 7.04
N ILE A 141 15.41 9.94 6.21
CA ILE A 141 15.31 11.13 5.33
C ILE A 141 15.14 12.41 6.16
N ASP A 142 14.33 12.37 7.22
CA ASP A 142 14.16 13.52 8.13
C ASP A 142 15.50 13.92 8.76
N PHE A 143 16.26 12.96 9.27
CA PHE A 143 17.60 13.22 9.81
C PHE A 143 18.57 13.74 8.75
N MET A 144 18.52 13.20 7.54
CA MET A 144 19.32 13.70 6.42
C MET A 144 19.00 15.17 6.12
N TYR A 145 17.72 15.58 6.09
CA TYR A 145 17.35 16.99 5.91
C TYR A 145 17.84 17.87 7.05
N VAL A 146 17.74 17.42 8.30
CA VAL A 146 18.29 18.17 9.46
C VAL A 146 19.79 18.42 9.27
N CYS A 147 20.57 17.40 8.89
CA CYS A 147 21.99 17.56 8.62
C CYS A 147 22.27 18.54 7.47
N LYS A 148 21.49 18.49 6.38
CA LYS A 148 21.63 19.42 5.25
C LYS A 148 21.30 20.86 5.64
N ILE A 149 20.25 21.08 6.43
CA ILE A 149 19.86 22.40 6.94
C ILE A 149 20.94 22.96 7.88
N ILE A 150 21.50 22.14 8.78
CA ILE A 150 22.60 22.55 9.67
C ILE A 150 23.83 22.91 8.85
N LYS A 151 24.23 22.06 7.89
CA LYS A 151 25.32 22.32 6.95
C LYS A 151 25.13 23.68 6.27
N SER A 152 23.94 23.88 5.72
CA SER A 152 23.62 25.04 4.92
C SER A 152 23.54 26.33 5.76
N SER A 153 23.04 26.26 6.98
CA SER A 153 22.95 27.42 7.88
C SER A 153 24.27 27.81 8.52
N THR A 154 25.14 26.84 8.82
CA THR A 154 26.40 27.07 9.55
C THR A 154 27.64 27.12 8.67
N GLY A 155 27.54 26.64 7.42
CA GLY A 155 28.68 26.48 6.52
C GLY A 155 29.68 25.40 6.96
N THR A 156 29.33 24.55 7.93
CA THR A 156 30.23 23.51 8.45
C THR A 156 30.30 22.30 7.51
N ASN A 157 31.50 21.77 7.29
CA ASN A 157 31.70 20.53 6.53
C ASN A 157 31.51 19.26 7.39
N LEU A 158 31.31 19.41 8.71
CA LEU A 158 31.12 18.26 9.61
C LEU A 158 29.87 17.44 9.28
N MET A 159 28.89 18.05 8.61
CA MET A 159 27.64 17.40 8.23
C MET A 159 27.72 16.57 6.94
N ASP A 160 28.84 16.63 6.20
CA ASP A 160 29.01 15.88 4.95
C ASP A 160 29.00 14.36 5.17
N TRP A 161 29.74 13.91 6.19
CA TRP A 161 29.80 12.49 6.56
C TRP A 161 28.44 11.93 7.01
N PRO A 162 27.71 12.57 7.95
CA PRO A 162 26.35 12.18 8.29
C PRO A 162 25.42 12.07 7.07
N VAL A 163 25.43 13.05 6.17
CA VAL A 163 24.60 13.03 4.95
C VAL A 163 24.96 11.84 4.06
N ALA A 164 26.24 11.54 3.88
CA ALA A 164 26.67 10.37 3.11
C ALA A 164 26.24 9.05 3.77
N ILE A 165 26.35 8.94 5.10
CA ILE A 165 25.91 7.75 5.85
C ILE A 165 24.41 7.54 5.72
N PHE A 166 23.60 8.57 5.93
CA PHE A 166 22.15 8.48 5.75
C PHE A 166 21.80 8.15 4.30
N THR A 167 22.49 8.72 3.31
CA THR A 167 22.28 8.34 1.89
C THR A 167 22.53 6.84 1.64
N ALA A 168 23.56 6.26 2.25
CA ALA A 168 23.83 4.83 2.15
C ALA A 168 22.76 3.98 2.85
N ILE A 169 22.38 4.34 4.08
CA ILE A 169 21.33 3.65 4.85
C ILE A 169 20.01 3.70 4.09
N LEU A 170 19.64 4.85 3.57
CA LEU A 170 18.46 5.06 2.74
C LEU A 170 18.44 4.13 1.54
N GLY A 171 19.55 4.05 0.80
CA GLY A 171 19.67 3.16 -0.36
C GLY A 171 19.52 1.68 0.01
N LEU A 172 20.11 1.26 1.13
CA LEU A 172 20.04 -0.13 1.61
C LEU A 172 18.62 -0.51 2.09
N ILE A 173 17.96 0.36 2.86
CA ILE A 173 16.59 0.13 3.31
C ILE A 173 15.63 0.17 2.12
N GLY A 174 15.81 1.12 1.19
CA GLY A 174 15.03 1.19 -0.05
C GLY A 174 15.15 -0.07 -0.89
N LEU A 175 16.38 -0.59 -1.06
CA LEU A 175 16.61 -1.86 -1.75
C LEU A 175 15.91 -3.03 -1.05
N TRP A 176 16.02 -3.11 0.28
CA TRP A 176 15.34 -4.14 1.08
C TRP A 176 13.82 -4.08 0.90
N LEU A 177 13.23 -2.89 1.00
CA LEU A 177 11.79 -2.67 0.81
C LEU A 177 11.35 -3.05 -0.61
N SER A 178 12.15 -2.74 -1.62
CA SER A 178 11.84 -3.13 -3.00
C SER A 178 11.88 -4.64 -3.20
N LEU A 179 12.95 -5.29 -2.74
CA LEU A 179 13.10 -6.74 -2.81
C LEU A 179 11.97 -7.45 -2.05
N ALA A 180 11.53 -6.89 -0.92
CA ALA A 180 10.36 -7.39 -0.21
C ALA A 180 9.09 -7.32 -1.07
N GLY A 181 8.88 -6.22 -1.78
CA GLY A 181 7.73 -6.04 -2.67
C GLY A 181 7.75 -6.93 -3.91
N LEU A 182 8.93 -7.39 -4.35
CA LEU A 182 9.08 -8.29 -5.52
C LEU A 182 9.11 -9.76 -5.12
N ILE A 183 9.92 -10.13 -4.12
CA ILE A 183 10.21 -11.53 -3.78
C ILE A 183 9.15 -12.14 -2.88
N ASN A 184 8.59 -11.39 -1.91
CA ASN A 184 7.60 -11.98 -1.00
C ASN A 184 6.34 -12.49 -1.73
N PRO A 185 5.78 -11.76 -2.73
CA PRO A 185 4.67 -12.28 -3.53
C PRO A 185 5.04 -13.53 -4.33
N ILE A 186 6.24 -13.59 -4.92
CA ILE A 186 6.71 -14.75 -5.70
C ILE A 186 6.94 -15.96 -4.80
N ALA A 187 7.51 -15.75 -3.62
CA ALA A 187 7.83 -16.80 -2.66
C ALA A 187 6.60 -17.32 -1.90
N GLY A 188 5.46 -16.61 -1.96
CA GLY A 188 4.25 -16.93 -1.19
C GLY A 188 4.42 -16.85 0.33
N LYS A 189 5.53 -16.29 0.81
CA LYS A 189 5.86 -16.11 2.23
C LYS A 189 6.68 -14.83 2.44
N GLU A 190 6.61 -14.28 3.64
CA GLU A 190 7.40 -13.09 4.01
C GLU A 190 8.87 -13.49 4.23
N PHE A 191 9.67 -13.43 3.17
CA PHE A 191 11.12 -13.64 3.23
C PHE A 191 11.83 -12.39 3.76
N PHE A 192 11.55 -11.23 3.14
CA PHE A 192 12.00 -9.93 3.62
C PHE A 192 10.96 -9.33 4.55
N LYS A 193 11.33 -9.12 5.82
CA LYS A 193 10.43 -8.62 6.86
C LYS A 193 10.23 -7.12 6.72
N LEU A 194 8.97 -6.70 6.68
CA LEU A 194 8.57 -5.27 6.63
C LEU A 194 8.22 -4.72 8.01
N GLY A 195 7.85 -5.61 8.93
CA GLY A 195 7.37 -5.24 10.26
C GLY A 195 5.91 -4.79 10.24
N LYS A 196 5.24 -4.92 11.40
CA LYS A 196 3.86 -4.44 11.57
C LYS A 196 3.80 -2.91 11.62
N PRO A 197 2.64 -2.28 11.42
CA PRO A 197 2.45 -0.85 11.69
C PRO A 197 2.96 -0.44 13.07
N LEU A 198 3.58 0.74 13.15
CA LEU A 198 4.03 1.32 14.42
C LEU A 198 2.83 1.87 15.20
N PHE A 199 1.93 2.56 14.51
CA PHE A 199 0.70 3.11 15.07
C PHE A 199 -0.47 2.17 14.78
N ARG A 200 -1.31 1.93 15.79
CA ARG A 200 -2.54 1.15 15.65
C ARG A 200 -3.73 2.09 15.62
N THR A 201 -4.48 2.06 14.54
CA THR A 201 -5.79 2.69 14.50
C THR A 201 -6.81 1.74 15.14
N PRO A 202 -7.72 2.22 16.01
CA PRO A 202 -8.85 1.41 16.43
C PRO A 202 -9.58 0.90 15.18
N ALA A 203 -9.94 -0.38 15.17
CA ALA A 203 -10.67 -0.96 14.06
C ALA A 203 -11.95 -0.14 13.84
N LYS A 204 -12.18 0.33 12.61
CA LYS A 204 -13.50 0.86 12.27
C LYS A 204 -14.51 -0.24 12.58
N ASN A 205 -15.61 0.12 13.25
CA ASN A 205 -16.75 -0.78 13.44
C ASN A 205 -17.35 -1.07 12.05
N LEU A 206 -16.71 -1.98 11.32
CA LEU A 206 -17.22 -2.52 10.07
C LEU A 206 -18.45 -3.36 10.40
N PHE A 207 -19.36 -3.44 9.44
CA PHE A 207 -20.54 -4.29 9.54
C PHE A 207 -20.11 -5.73 9.88
N ASP A 208 -20.70 -6.33 10.91
CA ASP A 208 -20.39 -7.70 11.29
C ASP A 208 -21.04 -8.70 10.32
N PHE A 209 -20.23 -9.26 9.43
CA PHE A 209 -20.67 -10.26 8.47
C PHE A 209 -20.83 -11.67 9.08
N SER A 210 -20.50 -11.88 10.36
CA SER A 210 -20.56 -13.18 11.03
C SER A 210 -21.94 -13.83 10.91
N LEU A 211 -23.01 -13.04 11.09
CA LEU A 211 -24.39 -13.50 11.05
C LEU A 211 -24.79 -13.95 9.65
N ARG A 212 -24.56 -13.10 8.64
CA ARG A 212 -24.85 -13.44 7.23
C ARG A 212 -24.07 -14.65 6.79
N ARG A 213 -22.78 -14.73 7.15
CA ARG A 213 -21.94 -15.88 6.81
C ARG A 213 -22.49 -17.18 7.40
N ALA A 214 -22.91 -17.17 8.66
CA ALA A 214 -23.51 -18.34 9.30
C ALA A 214 -24.80 -18.80 8.60
N ILE A 215 -25.66 -17.85 8.17
CA ILE A 215 -26.88 -18.15 7.41
C ILE A 215 -26.52 -18.82 6.07
N PHE A 216 -25.57 -18.25 5.32
CA PHE A 216 -25.15 -18.81 4.04
C PHE A 216 -24.50 -20.19 4.20
N ASP A 217 -23.60 -20.38 5.17
CA ASP A 217 -22.94 -21.67 5.43
C ASP A 217 -23.98 -22.78 5.71
N ALA A 218 -24.99 -22.47 6.54
CA ALA A 218 -26.03 -23.43 6.93
C ALA A 218 -26.91 -23.83 5.74
N LEU A 219 -27.37 -22.84 4.97
CA LEU A 219 -28.22 -23.10 3.81
C LEU A 219 -27.45 -23.75 2.66
N TYR A 220 -26.15 -23.45 2.51
CA TYR A 220 -25.30 -24.06 1.49
C TYR A 220 -25.01 -25.53 1.82
N ALA A 221 -24.79 -25.88 3.09
CA ALA A 221 -24.68 -27.27 3.52
C ALA A 221 -25.96 -28.06 3.22
N GLN A 222 -27.12 -27.48 3.53
CA GLN A 222 -28.42 -28.08 3.18
C GLN A 222 -28.57 -28.26 1.68
N TRP A 223 -28.16 -27.28 0.87
CA TRP A 223 -28.23 -27.39 -0.58
C TRP A 223 -27.31 -28.49 -1.13
N LYS A 224 -26.11 -28.68 -0.57
CA LYS A 224 -25.21 -29.76 -1.00
C LYS A 224 -25.80 -31.15 -0.79
N GLU A 225 -26.53 -31.35 0.31
CA GLU A 225 -27.10 -32.65 0.66
C GLU A 225 -28.51 -32.87 0.07
N HIS A 226 -29.31 -31.81 -0.03
CA HIS A 226 -30.75 -31.89 -0.32
C HIS A 226 -31.18 -31.01 -1.52
N ALA A 227 -30.23 -30.48 -2.30
CA ALA A 227 -30.47 -29.60 -3.44
C ALA A 227 -31.39 -28.41 -3.09
N PHE A 228 -32.39 -28.09 -3.91
CA PHE A 228 -33.28 -26.94 -3.70
C PHE A 228 -34.44 -27.20 -2.73
N GLN A 229 -34.35 -28.22 -1.87
CA GLN A 229 -35.31 -28.40 -0.79
C GLN A 229 -35.23 -27.26 0.23
N GLU A 230 -36.40 -26.84 0.73
CA GLU A 230 -36.48 -25.72 1.67
C GLU A 230 -36.19 -26.17 3.10
N MET A 231 -35.38 -25.39 3.81
CA MET A 231 -35.09 -25.59 5.23
C MET A 231 -36.14 -24.87 6.08
N PRO A 232 -36.75 -25.53 7.09
CA PRO A 232 -37.61 -24.85 8.06
C PRO A 232 -36.86 -23.75 8.83
N LEU A 233 -37.53 -22.63 9.13
CA LEU A 233 -36.92 -21.50 9.84
C LEU A 233 -36.32 -21.91 11.20
N GLU A 234 -37.00 -22.79 11.95
CA GLU A 234 -36.51 -23.18 13.29
C GLU A 234 -35.21 -23.97 13.21
N LYS A 235 -35.06 -24.87 12.23
CA LYS A 235 -33.79 -25.58 11.99
C LYS A 235 -32.66 -24.60 11.65
N LEU A 236 -32.94 -23.58 10.85
CA LEU A 236 -31.95 -22.54 10.53
C LEU A 236 -31.56 -21.74 11.78
N ARG A 237 -32.54 -21.36 12.60
CA ARG A 237 -32.31 -20.64 13.86
C ARG A 237 -31.44 -21.44 14.81
N GLU A 238 -31.70 -22.73 14.99
CA GLU A 238 -30.89 -23.60 15.83
C GLU A 238 -29.42 -23.63 15.37
N ILE A 239 -29.18 -23.83 14.08
CA ILE A 239 -27.82 -23.89 13.51
C ILE A 239 -27.09 -22.56 13.66
N VAL A 240 -27.77 -21.43 13.40
CA VAL A 240 -27.17 -20.10 13.48
C VAL A 240 -26.95 -19.66 14.93
N GLN A 241 -27.88 -19.96 15.84
CA GLN A 241 -27.78 -19.63 17.27
C GLN A 241 -26.64 -20.39 17.96
N ALA A 242 -26.35 -21.61 17.52
CA ALA A 242 -25.18 -22.36 17.99
C ALA A 242 -23.86 -21.63 17.72
N LYS A 243 -23.81 -20.81 16.66
CA LYS A 243 -22.62 -20.03 16.28
C LYS A 243 -22.68 -18.56 16.73
N ASN A 244 -23.87 -17.97 16.78
CA ASN A 244 -24.12 -16.55 17.11
C ASN A 244 -25.28 -16.43 18.12
N LYS A 245 -24.94 -16.39 19.41
CA LYS A 245 -25.92 -16.36 20.50
C LYS A 245 -26.86 -15.14 20.39
N ASN A 246 -28.17 -15.38 20.40
CA ASN A 246 -29.26 -14.38 20.44
C ASN A 246 -29.34 -13.36 19.30
N ALA A 247 -28.78 -13.65 18.13
CA ALA A 247 -28.89 -12.75 16.97
C ALA A 247 -30.27 -12.84 16.30
N ASN A 248 -30.92 -11.69 16.06
CA ASN A 248 -32.16 -11.62 15.29
C ASN A 248 -31.86 -11.79 13.79
N ILE A 249 -32.12 -12.98 13.24
CA ILE A 249 -31.83 -13.30 11.83
C ILE A 249 -32.86 -12.71 10.85
N ILE A 250 -34.03 -12.28 11.32
CA ILE A 250 -35.17 -11.93 10.45
C ILE A 250 -34.86 -10.76 9.49
N PRO A 251 -34.24 -9.64 9.94
CA PRO A 251 -33.91 -8.54 9.04
C PRO A 251 -32.95 -8.96 7.92
N ASP A 252 -31.95 -9.78 8.23
CA ASP A 252 -31.00 -10.28 7.24
C ASP A 252 -31.65 -11.25 6.25
N LEU A 253 -32.61 -12.07 6.69
CA LEU A 253 -33.36 -12.96 5.78
C LEU A 253 -34.17 -12.17 4.75
N PHE A 254 -34.91 -11.15 5.19
CA PHE A 254 -35.67 -10.29 4.27
C PHE A 254 -34.75 -9.48 3.35
N TYR A 255 -33.67 -8.91 3.87
CA TYR A 255 -32.68 -8.21 3.05
C TYR A 255 -32.09 -9.13 1.97
N LEU A 256 -31.69 -10.35 2.34
CA LEU A 256 -31.09 -11.30 1.41
C LEU A 256 -32.10 -11.88 0.41
N MET A 257 -33.38 -11.91 0.77
CA MET A 257 -34.47 -12.23 -0.16
C MET A 257 -34.62 -11.13 -1.22
N GLU A 258 -34.71 -9.86 -0.81
CA GLU A 258 -34.80 -8.71 -1.72
C GLU A 258 -33.54 -8.58 -2.60
N TYR A 259 -32.37 -8.92 -2.05
CA TYR A 259 -31.14 -9.01 -2.83
C TYR A 259 -31.14 -10.14 -3.86
N GLY A 260 -32.08 -11.09 -3.78
CA GLY A 260 -32.22 -12.23 -4.68
C GLY A 260 -31.36 -13.44 -4.33
N ALA A 261 -30.69 -13.44 -3.16
CA ALA A 261 -29.87 -14.57 -2.71
C ALA A 261 -30.68 -15.68 -2.02
N LEU A 262 -31.83 -15.34 -1.42
CA LEU A 262 -32.70 -16.27 -0.72
C LEU A 262 -34.10 -16.31 -1.35
N LYS A 263 -34.74 -17.48 -1.24
CA LYS A 263 -36.18 -17.63 -1.43
C LYS A 263 -36.80 -17.94 -0.07
N LEU A 264 -37.73 -17.09 0.36
CA LEU A 264 -38.53 -17.30 1.56
C LEU A 264 -39.92 -17.79 1.15
N THR A 265 -40.43 -18.80 1.85
CA THR A 265 -41.82 -19.25 1.74
C THR A 265 -42.54 -18.82 3.02
N CYS A 266 -43.49 -17.90 2.87
CA CYS A 266 -44.27 -17.36 3.98
C CYS A 266 -45.69 -17.93 4.00
N VAL A 267 -46.23 -18.16 5.20
CA VAL A 267 -47.63 -18.53 5.45
C VAL A 267 -48.15 -17.56 6.51
N GLU A 268 -49.26 -16.87 6.24
CA GLU A 268 -49.87 -15.89 7.16
C GLU A 268 -48.82 -14.85 7.66
N ASP A 269 -48.05 -14.28 6.73
CA ASP A 269 -46.99 -13.29 6.99
C ASP A 269 -45.82 -13.76 7.88
N LYS A 270 -45.74 -15.08 8.16
CA LYS A 270 -44.60 -15.69 8.88
C LYS A 270 -43.75 -16.54 7.95
N ILE A 271 -42.43 -16.39 8.05
CA ILE A 271 -41.46 -17.21 7.30
C ILE A 271 -41.56 -18.65 7.81
N LYS A 272 -41.98 -19.58 6.94
CA LYS A 272 -42.06 -21.01 7.25
C LYS A 272 -40.76 -21.72 6.89
N SER A 273 -40.25 -21.46 5.69
CA SER A 273 -39.08 -22.14 5.16
C SER A 273 -38.27 -21.23 4.25
N ILE A 274 -36.98 -21.54 4.13
CA ILE A 274 -35.95 -20.75 3.44
C ILE A 274 -35.09 -21.68 2.61
N ARG A 275 -34.67 -21.22 1.42
CA ARG A 275 -33.56 -21.83 0.68
C ARG A 275 -32.71 -20.79 -0.03
N LEU A 276 -31.51 -21.19 -0.43
CA LEU A 276 -30.70 -20.41 -1.38
C LEU A 276 -31.33 -20.45 -2.78
N THR A 277 -31.22 -19.33 -3.48
CA THR A 277 -31.41 -19.28 -4.93
C THR A 277 -30.13 -19.68 -5.64
N ALA A 278 -30.19 -19.89 -6.97
CA ALA A 278 -28.97 -20.09 -7.77
C ALA A 278 -27.98 -18.93 -7.58
N SER A 279 -28.47 -17.69 -7.55
CA SER A 279 -27.66 -16.50 -7.31
C SER A 279 -27.03 -16.47 -5.91
N GLY A 280 -27.74 -16.96 -4.88
CA GLY A 280 -27.19 -17.09 -3.53
C GLY A 280 -26.10 -18.15 -3.42
N ILE A 281 -26.22 -19.26 -4.16
CA ILE A 281 -25.20 -20.31 -4.25
C ILE A 281 -23.95 -19.75 -4.92
N ASP A 282 -24.08 -19.10 -6.08
CA ASP A 282 -22.97 -18.49 -6.81
C ASP A 282 -22.25 -17.44 -5.95
N LEU A 283 -23.01 -16.63 -5.21
CA LEU A 283 -22.48 -15.63 -4.27
C LEU A 283 -21.66 -16.29 -3.14
N HIS A 284 -22.16 -17.38 -2.57
CA HIS A 284 -21.45 -18.11 -1.52
C HIS A 284 -20.16 -18.75 -2.04
N GLU A 285 -20.21 -19.38 -3.21
CA GLU A 285 -19.02 -19.98 -3.84
C GLU A 285 -17.96 -18.91 -4.20
N GLN A 286 -18.39 -17.74 -4.66
CA GLN A 286 -17.52 -16.61 -4.95
C GLN A 286 -16.85 -16.07 -3.68
N LEU A 287 -17.63 -15.75 -2.65
CA LEU A 287 -17.14 -15.08 -1.44
C LEU A 287 -16.39 -16.00 -0.48
N VAL A 288 -16.92 -17.20 -0.25
CA VAL A 288 -16.45 -18.10 0.81
C VAL A 288 -15.47 -19.13 0.26
N LEU A 289 -15.76 -19.71 -0.91
CA LEU A 289 -14.92 -20.74 -1.53
C LEU A 289 -13.88 -20.16 -2.50
N LYS A 290 -13.89 -18.85 -2.76
CA LYS A 290 -12.93 -18.16 -3.64
C LYS A 290 -12.84 -18.78 -5.05
N LYS A 291 -13.96 -19.32 -5.56
CA LYS A 291 -14.01 -20.12 -6.81
C LYS A 291 -13.56 -19.39 -8.09
N TYR A 292 -13.39 -18.06 -8.03
CA TYR A 292 -12.94 -17.23 -9.15
C TYR A 292 -11.77 -16.29 -8.78
N SER A 293 -11.08 -16.59 -7.68
CA SER A 293 -9.85 -15.90 -7.29
C SER A 293 -8.69 -16.66 -7.92
N PHE A 294 -8.35 -16.31 -9.16
CA PHE A 294 -7.12 -16.75 -9.81
C PHE A 294 -6.04 -15.70 -9.59
#